data_AF-A0A7S3RBL9-F1
#
_entry.id   AF-A0A7S3RBL9-F1
#
_cell.length_a   1.000
_cell.length_b   1.000
_cell.length_c   1.000
_cell.angle_alpha   90.00
_cell.angle_beta   90.00
_cell.angle_gamma   90.00
#
_symmetry.space_group_name_H-M   'P 1'
#
loop_
_entity.id
_entity.type
_entity.pdbx_description
1 polymer ?
#
loop_
_entity_poly.entity_id
_entity_poly.type
_entity_poly.pdbx_seq_one_letter_code
_entity_poly.pdbx_strand_id
1 'polypeptide(L)'
;EVVSNVTETRWTPLVLNALIGFSIISLKPILAQIPMCVLNGLFFYLGLSAMRGNEFIERVSMTLITDAKMMPKNNPLTSSVSLPVLKKFTIMQMACLAVMWWVKGSPAAMLFPILIAALGPVRIVAGKAGWFTQEELNALDEEVETDPGYVGAIAQ
;
A
#
# COMPACT_ATOMS: atom_id res chain seq x y z
N GLU A 1 -13.39 -14.81 4.25
CA GLU A 1 -13.71 -14.89 2.81
C GLU A 1 -12.44 -15.19 2.02
N VAL A 2 -12.26 -16.46 1.63
CA VAL A 2 -11.08 -16.89 0.85
C VAL A 2 -11.22 -16.32 -0.56
N VAL A 3 -10.24 -15.53 -1.00
CA VAL A 3 -10.21 -14.96 -2.36
C VAL A 3 -9.93 -16.10 -3.33
N SER A 4 -10.99 -16.67 -3.90
CA SER A 4 -10.88 -17.85 -4.76
C SER A 4 -10.48 -17.52 -6.19
N ASN A 5 -10.95 -16.39 -6.75
CA ASN A 5 -10.68 -15.99 -8.14
C ASN A 5 -10.86 -14.48 -8.36
N VAL A 6 -10.11 -13.93 -9.32
CA VAL A 6 -10.31 -12.58 -9.86
C VAL A 6 -11.03 -12.69 -11.19
N THR A 7 -12.17 -12.01 -11.35
CA THR A 7 -12.88 -11.98 -12.63
C THR A 7 -12.17 -11.01 -13.59
N GLU A 8 -11.51 -11.56 -14.60
CA GLU A 8 -10.97 -10.74 -15.69
C GLU A 8 -12.11 -10.17 -16.54
N THR A 9 -12.34 -8.86 -16.44
CA THR A 9 -13.39 -8.19 -17.21
C THR A 9 -12.81 -7.28 -18.28
N ARG A 10 -13.00 -7.67 -19.56
CA ARG A 10 -12.64 -6.84 -20.73
C ARG A 10 -13.73 -5.84 -21.11
N TRP A 11 -14.98 -6.17 -20.78
CA TRP A 11 -16.15 -5.34 -21.09
C TRP A 11 -16.25 -4.11 -20.18
N THR A 12 -15.97 -4.26 -18.89
CA THR A 12 -16.01 -3.16 -17.91
C THR A 12 -15.18 -1.95 -18.34
N PRO A 13 -13.88 -2.07 -18.69
CA PRO A 13 -13.10 -0.91 -19.12
C PRO A 13 -13.57 -0.36 -20.47
N LEU A 14 -14.04 -1.19 -21.40
CA LEU A 14 -14.55 -0.74 -22.70
C LEU A 14 -15.81 0.12 -22.54
N VAL A 15 -16.77 -0.37 -21.76
CA VAL A 15 -18.02 0.35 -21.47
C VAL A 15 -17.74 1.63 -20.69
N LEU A 16 -16.83 1.60 -19.72
CA LEU A 16 -16.45 2.78 -18.95
C LEU A 16 -15.82 3.87 -19.83
N ASN A 17 -14.89 3.51 -20.72
CA ASN A 17 -14.29 4.48 -21.65
C ASN A 17 -15.32 5.04 -22.65
N ALA A 18 -16.22 4.19 -23.15
CA ALA A 18 -17.31 4.63 -24.04
C ALA A 18 -18.26 5.61 -23.32
N LEU A 19 -18.62 5.33 -22.06
CA LEU A 19 -19.45 6.20 -21.22
C LEU A 19 -18.76 7.54 -20.91
N ILE A 20 -17.46 7.54 -20.64
CA ILE A 20 -16.69 8.79 -20.48
C ILE A 20 -16.74 9.62 -21.76
N GLY A 21 -16.51 9.00 -22.92
CA GLY A 21 -16.59 9.68 -24.22
C GLY A 21 -17.98 10.27 -24.49
N PHE A 22 -19.04 9.50 -24.24
CA PHE A 22 -20.42 9.95 -24.38
C PHE A 22 -20.76 11.09 -23.39
N SER A 23 -20.26 11.00 -22.16
CA SER A 23 -20.49 12.00 -21.12
C SER A 23 -19.97 13.39 -21.50
N ILE A 24 -18.80 13.44 -22.15
CA ILE A 24 -18.21 14.68 -22.66
C ILE A 24 -19.10 15.32 -23.74
N ILE A 25 -19.77 14.53 -24.58
CA ILE A 25 -20.56 15.04 -25.70
C ILE A 25 -21.96 15.49 -25.24
N SER A 26 -22.63 14.68 -24.40
CA SER A 26 -24.08 14.82 -24.17
C SER A 26 -24.45 15.21 -22.73
N LEU A 27 -23.62 14.91 -21.72
CA LEU A 27 -24.02 14.97 -20.31
C LEU A 27 -23.41 16.14 -19.52
N LYS A 28 -22.70 17.07 -20.18
CA LYS A 28 -22.12 18.27 -19.53
C LYS A 28 -23.07 19.04 -18.60
N PRO A 29 -24.33 19.38 -18.97
CA PRO A 29 -25.20 20.18 -18.09
C PRO A 29 -25.65 19.42 -16.83
N ILE A 30 -25.71 18.08 -16.88
CA ILE A 30 -26.10 17.23 -15.76
C ILE A 30 -24.90 17.01 -14.83
N LEU A 31 -23.72 16.72 -15.39
CA LEU A 31 -22.48 16.55 -14.61
C LEU A 31 -22.10 17.82 -13.84
N ALA A 32 -22.39 19.00 -14.38
CA ALA A 32 -22.14 20.28 -13.71
C ALA A 32 -22.96 20.48 -12.42
N GLN A 33 -24.04 19.71 -12.22
CA GLN A 33 -24.83 19.77 -10.99
C GLN A 33 -24.16 19.02 -9.83
N ILE A 34 -23.16 18.18 -10.10
CA ILE A 34 -22.47 17.41 -9.08
C ILE A 34 -21.45 18.32 -8.39
N PRO A 35 -21.61 18.61 -7.09
CA PRO A 35 -20.69 19.47 -6.37
C PRO A 35 -19.31 18.82 -6.21
N MET A 36 -18.24 19.61 -6.37
CA MET A 36 -16.86 19.14 -6.22
C MET A 36 -16.59 18.48 -4.85
N CYS A 37 -17.32 18.88 -3.81
CA CYS A 37 -17.24 18.28 -2.48
C CYS A 37 -17.50 16.76 -2.49
N VAL A 38 -18.43 16.29 -3.33
CA VAL A 38 -18.77 14.86 -3.45
C VAL A 38 -17.64 14.08 -4.11
N LEU A 39 -17.05 14.64 -5.17
CA LEU A 39 -15.91 14.01 -5.85
C LEU A 39 -14.70 13.91 -4.91
N ASN A 40 -14.40 14.98 -4.16
CA ASN A 40 -13.32 14.95 -3.17
C ASN A 40 -13.56 13.89 -2.09
N GLY A 41 -14.81 13.73 -1.63
CA GLY A 41 -15.19 12.65 -0.71
C GLY A 41 -15.01 11.25 -1.32
N LEU A 42 -15.40 11.06 -2.58
CA LEU A 42 -15.19 9.80 -3.30
C LEU A 42 -13.70 9.49 -3.48
N PHE A 43 -12.89 10.47 -3.90
CA PHE A 43 -11.44 10.30 -4.02
C PHE A 43 -10.79 9.97 -2.68
N PHE A 44 -11.24 10.59 -1.58
CA PHE A 44 -10.76 10.27 -0.25
C PHE A 44 -11.12 8.84 0.17
N TYR A 45 -12.35 8.39 -0.08
CA TYR A 45 -12.75 7.00 0.18
C TYR A 45 -11.94 6.01 -0.65
N LEU A 46 -11.71 6.28 -1.93
CA LEU A 46 -10.86 5.45 -2.79
C LEU A 46 -9.43 5.40 -2.25
N GLY A 47 -8.89 6.53 -1.79
CA GLY A 47 -7.58 6.58 -1.13
C GLY A 47 -7.51 5.74 0.15
N LEU A 48 -8.50 5.85 1.03
CA LEU A 48 -8.60 5.02 2.24
C LEU A 48 -8.75 3.54 1.91
N SER A 49 -9.59 3.21 0.93
CA SER A 49 -9.81 1.83 0.49
C SER A 49 -8.54 1.21 -0.10
N ALA A 50 -7.76 1.97 -0.88
CA ALA A 50 -6.50 1.52 -1.45
C ALA A 50 -5.39 1.26 -0.40
N MET A 51 -5.52 1.82 0.81
CA MET A 51 -4.58 1.54 1.91
C MET A 51 -4.96 0.28 2.70
N ARG A 52 -6.21 -0.19 2.61
CA ARG A 52 -6.66 -1.40 3.31
C ARG A 52 -6.06 -2.64 2.65
N GLY A 53 -5.55 -3.56 3.47
CA GLY A 53 -4.90 -4.77 2.99
C GLY A 53 -3.46 -4.55 2.48
N ASN A 54 -2.88 -3.36 2.69
CA ASN A 54 -1.47 -3.14 2.39
C ASN A 54 -0.60 -3.55 3.58
N GLU A 55 0.20 -4.60 3.41
CA GLU A 55 1.10 -5.11 4.45
C GLU A 55 2.07 -4.04 4.99
N PHE A 56 2.53 -3.11 4.15
CA PHE A 56 3.42 -2.04 4.59
C PHE A 56 2.74 -1.15 5.63
N ILE A 57 1.47 -0.78 5.40
CA ILE A 57 0.70 0.06 6.33
C ILE A 57 0.45 -0.68 7.65
N GLU A 58 0.20 -1.99 7.56
CA GLU A 58 0.06 -2.83 8.73
C GLU A 58 1.35 -2.87 9.57
N ARG A 59 2.51 -3.09 8.93
CA ARG A 59 3.83 -3.08 9.59
C ARG A 59 4.17 -1.70 10.20
N VAL A 60 3.81 -0.61 9.52
CA VAL A 60 3.96 0.76 10.01
C VAL A 60 3.08 0.99 11.25
N SER A 61 1.81 0.57 11.21
CA SER A 61 0.90 0.66 12.35
C SER A 61 1.45 -0.10 13.56
N MET A 62 1.95 -1.32 13.36
CA MET A 62 2.58 -2.11 14.42
C MET A 62 3.85 -1.48 14.99
N THR A 63 4.61 -0.76 14.16
CA THR A 63 5.88 -0.14 14.57
C THR A 63 5.66 1.18 15.32
N LEU A 64 4.68 1.99 14.91
CA LEU A 64 4.46 3.35 15.42
C LEU A 64 3.33 3.45 16.47
N ILE A 65 2.30 2.60 16.38
CA ILE A 65 1.06 2.74 17.16
C ILE A 65 0.96 1.64 18.23
N THR A 66 1.41 0.42 17.94
CA THR A 66 1.27 -0.72 18.85
C THR A 66 2.41 -0.82 19.86
N ASP A 67 2.08 -0.87 21.16
CA ASP A 67 3.05 -1.19 22.22
C ASP A 67 3.46 -2.68 22.14
N ALA A 68 4.75 -2.96 22.31
CA ALA A 68 5.32 -4.30 22.21
C ALA A 68 4.72 -5.29 23.23
N LYS A 69 4.14 -4.79 24.33
CA LYS A 69 3.45 -5.62 25.34
C LYS A 69 2.04 -6.06 24.94
N MET A 70 1.40 -5.37 24.01
CA MET A 70 0.01 -5.64 23.57
C MET A 70 -0.05 -6.31 22.20
N MET A 71 1.09 -6.72 21.65
CA MET A 71 1.13 -7.42 20.36
C MET A 71 0.49 -8.81 20.49
N PRO A 72 -0.56 -9.12 19.71
CA PRO A 72 -1.16 -10.44 19.73
C PRO A 72 -0.14 -11.48 19.26
N LYS A 73 0.10 -12.50 20.09
CA LYS A 73 1.03 -13.61 19.81
C LYS A 73 0.63 -14.45 18.58
N ASN A 74 -0.62 -14.29 18.11
CA ASN A 74 -1.16 -14.97 16.94
C ASN A 74 -1.03 -14.16 15.64
N ASN A 75 -0.33 -13.02 15.65
CA ASN A 75 -0.08 -12.29 14.42
C ASN A 75 0.90 -13.10 13.54
N PRO A 76 0.50 -13.47 12.31
CA PRO A 76 1.34 -14.25 11.40
C PRO A 76 2.72 -13.63 11.15
N LEU A 77 2.81 -12.29 11.13
CA LEU A 77 4.05 -11.53 10.90
C LEU A 77 5.04 -11.60 12.09
N THR A 78 4.54 -11.75 13.31
CA THR A 78 5.38 -11.84 14.53
C THR A 78 5.91 -13.26 14.76
N SER A 79 5.28 -14.27 14.15
CA SER A 79 5.71 -15.67 14.23
C SER A 79 6.85 -15.99 13.26
N SER A 80 6.90 -15.32 12.11
CA SER A 80 7.92 -15.56 11.07
C SER A 80 9.20 -14.73 11.26
N VAL A 81 9.12 -13.54 11.88
CA VAL A 81 10.26 -12.61 12.01
C VAL A 81 10.33 -11.97 13.39
N SER A 82 11.56 -11.77 13.89
CA SER A 82 11.76 -11.06 15.16
C SER A 82 11.36 -9.58 15.06
N LEU A 83 10.61 -9.09 16.06
CA LEU A 83 10.16 -7.69 16.16
C LEU A 83 11.25 -6.62 15.95
N PRO A 84 12.50 -6.73 16.47
CA PRO A 84 13.51 -5.71 16.24
C PRO A 84 13.93 -5.61 14.77
N VAL A 85 13.91 -6.71 14.02
CA VAL A 85 14.25 -6.76 12.60
C VAL A 85 13.15 -6.11 11.77
N LEU A 86 11.88 -6.44 12.07
CA LEU A 86 10.72 -5.82 11.45
C LEU A 86 10.69 -4.30 11.65
N LYS A 87 11.00 -3.82 12.86
CA LYS A 87 11.08 -2.38 13.17
C LYS A 87 12.18 -1.70 12.36
N LYS A 88 13.39 -2.27 12.31
CA LYS A 88 14.50 -1.71 11.52
C LYS A 88 14.15 -1.61 10.04
N PHE A 89 13.54 -2.65 9.48
CA PHE A 89 13.15 -2.68 8.07
C PHE A 89 12.06 -1.65 7.75
N THR A 90 11.03 -1.58 8.58
CA THR A 90 9.93 -0.62 8.42
C THR A 90 10.43 0.83 8.53
N ILE A 91 11.37 1.12 9.45
CA ILE A 91 11.98 2.46 9.56
C ILE A 91 12.76 2.82 8.28
N MET A 92 13.52 1.88 7.73
CA MET A 92 14.24 2.08 6.46
C MET A 92 13.26 2.35 5.31
N GLN A 93 12.15 1.61 5.22
CA GLN A 93 11.11 1.84 4.22
C GLN A 93 10.43 3.21 4.39
N MET A 94 10.14 3.62 5.63
CA MET A 94 9.61 4.95 5.94
C MET A 94 10.57 6.08 5.53
N ALA A 95 11.87 5.90 5.74
CA ALA A 95 12.88 6.85 5.28
C ALA A 95 12.92 6.94 3.75
N CYS A 96 12.85 5.80 3.05
CA CYS A 96 12.76 5.78 1.58
C CYS A 96 11.49 6.47 1.08
N LEU A 97 10.35 6.23 1.72
CA LEU A 97 9.09 6.88 1.40
C LEU A 97 9.15 8.40 1.62
N ALA A 98 9.77 8.86 2.71
CA ALA A 98 9.96 10.29 2.99
C ALA A 98 10.82 10.98 1.93
N VAL A 99 11.94 10.35 1.52
CA VAL A 99 12.78 10.86 0.42
C VAL A 99 11.97 10.94 -0.87
N MET A 100 11.22 9.89 -1.19
CA MET A 100 10.41 9.84 -2.40
C MET A 100 9.27 10.87 -2.38
N TRP A 101 8.67 11.14 -1.22
CA TRP A 101 7.69 12.20 -1.01
C TRP A 101 8.31 13.59 -1.26
N TRP A 102 9.50 13.83 -0.73
CA TRP A 102 10.24 15.07 -0.95
C TRP A 102 10.53 15.31 -2.43
N VAL A 103 11.02 14.29 -3.14
CA VAL A 103 11.30 14.39 -4.58
C VAL A 103 10.02 14.61 -5.38
N LYS A 104 8.92 13.94 -5.04
CA LYS A 104 7.62 14.14 -5.69
C LYS A 104 7.13 15.58 -5.57
N GLY A 105 7.41 16.27 -4.46
CA GLY A 105 7.09 17.69 -4.26
C GLY A 105 8.04 18.66 -4.96
N SER A 106 9.12 18.17 -5.57
CA SER A 106 10.15 18.98 -6.22
C SER A 106 9.98 19.02 -7.74
N PRO A 107 10.64 19.95 -8.46
CA PRO A 107 10.70 19.93 -9.93
C PRO A 107 11.34 18.66 -10.50
N ALA A 108 12.05 17.88 -9.68
CA ALA A 108 12.63 16.59 -10.05
C ALA A 108 11.61 15.43 -10.02
N ALA A 109 10.30 15.69 -9.90
CA ALA A 109 9.25 14.67 -9.92
C ALA A 109 9.29 13.75 -11.15
N MET A 110 9.87 14.19 -12.27
CA MET A 110 10.10 13.34 -13.44
C MET A 110 11.01 12.13 -13.16
N LEU A 111 11.87 12.19 -12.13
CA LEU A 111 12.73 11.08 -11.69
C LEU A 111 11.99 10.02 -10.87
N PHE A 112 10.72 10.25 -10.53
CA PHE A 112 9.93 9.36 -9.68
C PHE A 112 9.95 7.87 -10.11
N PRO A 113 9.81 7.51 -11.41
CA PRO A 113 9.88 6.11 -11.82
C PRO A 113 11.25 5.47 -11.58
N ILE A 114 12.33 6.25 -11.74
CA ILE A 114 13.71 5.80 -11.51
C ILE A 114 13.94 5.56 -10.01
N LEU A 115 13.41 6.43 -9.16
CA LEU A 115 13.50 6.28 -7.71
C LEU A 115 12.72 5.05 -7.21
N ILE A 116 11.55 4.76 -7.79
CA ILE A 116 10.82 3.52 -7.51
C ILE A 116 11.66 2.31 -7.91
N ALA A 117 12.21 2.32 -9.13
CA ALA A 117 13.05 1.23 -9.61
C ALA A 117 14.29 1.03 -8.71
N ALA A 118 14.82 2.09 -8.11
CA ALA A 118 15.95 2.04 -7.18
C ALA A 118 15.63 1.41 -5.82
N LEU A 119 14.35 1.28 -5.42
CA LEU A 119 13.97 0.63 -4.16
C LEU A 119 14.40 -0.85 -4.10
N GLY A 120 14.34 -1.57 -5.23
CA GLY A 120 14.82 -2.95 -5.33
C GLY A 120 16.33 -3.07 -5.02
N PRO A 121 17.20 -2.32 -5.73
CA PRO A 121 18.62 -2.23 -5.41
C PRO A 121 18.92 -1.81 -3.97
N VAL A 122 18.17 -0.86 -3.40
CA VAL A 122 18.34 -0.44 -2.00
C VAL A 122 18.17 -1.62 -1.04
N ARG A 123 17.18 -2.50 -1.27
CA ARG A 123 17.00 -3.72 -0.48
C ARG A 123 18.20 -4.68 -0.60
N ILE A 124 18.73 -4.85 -1.81
CA ILE A 124 19.89 -5.73 -2.05
C ILE A 124 21.15 -5.17 -1.35
N VAL A 125 21.36 -3.86 -1.40
CA VAL A 125 22.49 -3.21 -0.73
C VAL A 125 22.34 -3.31 0.78
N ALA A 126 21.13 -3.14 1.33
CA ALA A 126 20.88 -3.31 2.77
C ALA A 126 21.21 -4.74 3.25
N GLY A 127 20.87 -5.77 2.47
CA GLY A 127 21.27 -7.15 2.75
C GLY A 127 22.78 -7.37 2.67
N LYS A 128 23.44 -6.86 1.61
CA LYS A 128 24.90 -6.98 1.43
C LYS A 128 25.71 -6.19 2.45
N ALA A 129 25.18 -5.09 2.97
CA ALA A 129 25.81 -4.27 4.01
C ALA A 129 25.77 -4.94 5.40
N GLY A 130 25.13 -6.12 5.53
CA GLY A 130 25.02 -6.85 6.78
C GLY A 130 23.98 -6.28 7.75
N TRP A 131 23.06 -5.43 7.28
CA TRP A 131 21.98 -4.92 8.12
C TRP A 131 20.89 -5.96 8.39
N PHE A 132 20.75 -6.94 7.49
CA PHE A 132 19.76 -8.02 7.55
C PHE A 132 20.34 -9.32 7.00
N THR A 133 19.99 -10.44 7.61
CA THR A 133 20.33 -11.78 7.11
C THR A 133 19.42 -12.15 5.94
N GLN A 134 19.90 -12.96 4.99
CA GLN A 134 19.09 -13.36 3.83
C GLN A 134 17.82 -14.13 4.24
N GLU A 135 17.89 -14.92 5.32
CA GLU A 135 16.74 -15.63 5.89
C GLU A 135 15.68 -14.66 6.44
N GLU A 136 16.12 -13.61 7.15
CA GLU A 136 15.23 -12.56 7.68
C GLU A 136 14.56 -11.76 6.56
N LEU A 137 15.30 -11.45 5.50
CA LEU A 137 14.76 -10.76 4.33
C LEU A 137 13.77 -11.62 3.56
N ASN A 138 14.01 -12.93 3.47
CA ASN A 138 13.09 -13.84 2.80
C ASN A 138 11.80 -14.06 3.62
N ALA A 139 11.92 -14.16 4.95
CA ALA A 139 10.77 -14.27 5.85
C ALA A 139 9.92 -12.98 5.89
N LEU A 140 10.50 -11.82 5.57
CA LEU A 140 9.77 -10.55 5.41
C LEU A 140 9.06 -10.42 4.04
N ASP A 141 9.47 -11.20 3.04
CA ASP A 141 8.93 -11.22 1.68
C ASP A 141 7.94 -12.38 1.46
N GLU A 142 7.90 -13.36 2.35
CA GLU A 142 6.95 -14.47 2.30
C GLU A 142 5.54 -13.91 2.42
N GLU A 143 4.71 -14.14 1.40
CA GLU A 143 3.30 -13.75 1.41
C GLU A 143 2.61 -14.51 2.54
N VAL A 144 2.36 -13.81 3.64
CA VAL A 144 1.66 -14.43 4.75
C VAL A 144 0.17 -14.39 4.42
N GLU A 145 -0.45 -15.57 4.30
CA GLU A 145 -1.89 -15.69 4.05
C GLU A 145 -2.67 -15.01 5.19
N THR A 146 -3.00 -13.72 5.00
CA THR A 146 -3.76 -12.95 5.99
C THR A 146 -5.21 -13.44 5.98
N ASP A 147 -5.58 -14.25 6.96
CA ASP A 147 -6.95 -14.71 7.15
C ASP A 147 -7.87 -13.47 7.36
N PRO A 148 -8.93 -13.27 6.56
CA PRO A 148 -9.78 -12.06 6.58
C PRO A 148 -10.45 -11.76 7.94
N GLY A 149 -10.48 -12.72 8.87
CA GLY A 149 -10.88 -12.48 10.26
C GLY A 149 -9.96 -11.51 11.01
N TYR A 150 -8.69 -11.39 10.61
CA TYR A 150 -7.71 -10.53 11.25
C TYR A 150 -7.90 -9.05 10.89
N VAL A 151 -8.19 -8.72 9.62
CA VAL A 151 -8.45 -7.33 9.18
C VAL A 151 -9.71 -6.75 9.82
N GLY A 152 -10.69 -7.58 10.16
CA GLY A 152 -11.87 -7.18 10.92
C GLY A 152 -11.55 -6.80 12.37
N ALA A 153 -10.58 -7.45 13.00
CA ALA A 153 -10.22 -7.24 14.41
C ALA A 153 -9.40 -5.96 14.66
N ILE A 154 -8.67 -5.45 13.66
CA ILE A 154 -7.96 -4.15 13.71
C ILE A 154 -8.84 -2.97 13.26
N ALA A 155 -10.02 -3.24 12.70
CA ALA A 155 -10.98 -2.23 12.26
C ALA A 155 -12.13 -1.97 13.27
N GLN A 156 -12.15 -2.68 14.39
CA GLN A 156 -13.04 -2.46 15.55
C GLN A 156 -12.25 -1.83 16.70
#